data_AF-U2KEQ1-F1
#
_entry.id   AF-U2KEQ1-F1
#
_cell.length_a   1.000
_cell.length_b   1.000
_cell.length_c   1.000
_cell.angle_alpha   90.00
_cell.angle_beta   90.00
_cell.angle_gamma   90.00
#
_symmetry.space_group_name_H-M   'P 1'
#
loop_
_entity.id
_entity.type
_entity.pdbx_description
1 polymer ?
#
loop_
_entity_poly.entity_id
_entity_poly.type
_entity_poly.pdbx_seq_one_letter_code
_entity_poly.pdbx_strand_id
1 'polypeptide(L)' 'MREAQLGRGIIFGDRNTNEYVYMPASEIGMEHPLYVYEEGSARRDIDLNEALHLIRVRDLRPTIHPLLGRTSC' A
#
# COMPACT_ATOMS: atom_id res chain seq x y z
N MET A 1 5.56 -4.30 -12.32
CA MET A 1 6.40 -4.58 -11.13
C MET A 1 5.69 -4.17 -9.84
N ARG A 2 5.26 -2.91 -9.68
CA ARG A 2 4.60 -2.42 -8.44
C ARG A 2 3.31 -3.16 -8.08
N GLU A 3 2.45 -3.44 -9.06
CA GLU A 3 1.21 -4.23 -8.86
C GLU A 3 1.49 -5.61 -8.26
N ALA A 4 2.37 -6.41 -8.89
CA ALA A 4 2.76 -7.73 -8.37
C ALA A 4 3.41 -7.66 -6.98
N GLN A 5 4.06 -6.54 -6.64
CA GLN A 5 4.61 -6.32 -5.31
C GLN A 5 3.49 -6.04 -4.29
N LEU A 6 2.53 -5.18 -4.64
CA LEU A 6 1.35 -4.92 -3.80
C LEU A 6 0.54 -6.20 -3.55
N GLY A 7 0.32 -7.02 -4.59
CA GLY A 7 -0.35 -8.32 -4.48
C GLY A 7 0.38 -9.34 -3.60
N ARG A 8 1.68 -9.12 -3.32
CA ARG A 8 2.48 -9.91 -2.37
C ARG A 8 2.58 -9.25 -0.99
N GLY A 9 1.81 -8.19 -0.75
CA GLY A 9 1.79 -7.42 0.49
C GLY A 9 3.00 -6.52 0.70
N ILE A 10 3.80 -6.23 -0.33
CA ILE A 10 4.88 -5.24 -0.19
C ILE A 10 4.26 -3.86 0.05
N ILE A 11 4.72 -3.21 1.13
CA ILE A 11 4.26 -1.88 1.51
C ILE A 11 5.11 -0.82 0.81
N PHE A 12 4.45 0.10 0.12
CA PHE A 12 5.06 1.32 -0.41
C PHE A 12 4.77 2.47 0.53
N GLY A 13 5.73 3.36 0.78
CA GLY A 13 5.48 4.53 1.58
C GLY A 13 6.67 5.46 1.71
N ASP A 14 6.44 6.57 2.40
CA ASP A 14 7.47 7.51 2.86
C ASP A 14 7.31 7.73 4.36
N ARG A 15 8.40 7.46 5.10
CA ARG A 15 8.44 7.59 6.56
C ARG A 15 8.51 9.04 7.02
N ASN A 16 8.89 9.97 6.14
CA ASN A 16 8.94 11.39 6.44
C ASN A 16 7.54 12.01 6.42
N THR A 17 6.69 11.58 5.49
CA THR A 17 5.32 12.09 5.32
C THR A 17 4.26 11.22 6.03
N ASN A 18 4.64 10.03 6.52
CA ASN A 18 3.73 9.03 7.08
C ASN A 18 2.62 8.62 6.10
N GLU A 19 2.99 8.49 4.82
CA GLU A 19 2.13 8.00 3.75
C GLU A 19 2.48 6.55 3.41
N TYR A 20 1.46 5.68 3.33
CA TYR A 20 1.66 4.25 3.01
C TYR A 20 0.57 3.73 2.08
N VAL A 21 0.93 2.82 1.18
CA VAL A 21 0.04 2.08 0.29
C VAL A 21 0.36 0.59 0.39
N TYR A 22 -0.65 -0.24 0.67
CA TYR A 22 -0.49 -1.69 0.77
C TYR A 22 -1.80 -2.45 0.54
N MET A 23 -1.71 -3.75 0.26
CA MET A 23 -2.88 -4.65 0.18
C MET A 23 -3.11 -5.32 1.54
N PRO A 24 -4.28 -5.20 2.17
CA PRO A 24 -4.55 -5.89 3.43
C PRO A 24 -4.65 -7.39 3.23
N ALA A 25 -4.30 -8.18 4.25
CA ALA A 25 -4.31 -9.65 4.19
C ALA A 25 -5.70 -10.25 3.88
N SER A 26 -6.78 -9.53 4.20
CA SER A 26 -8.16 -9.93 3.88
C SER A 26 -8.45 -10.00 2.38
N GLU A 27 -7.63 -9.37 1.55
CA GLU A 27 -7.82 -9.27 0.10
C GLU A 27 -7.06 -10.36 -0.67
N ILE A 28 -6.34 -11.24 0.02
CA ILE A 28 -5.62 -12.35 -0.62
C ILE A 28 -6.61 -13.28 -1.31
N GLY A 29 -6.40 -13.50 -2.62
CA GLY A 29 -7.20 -14.39 -3.43
C GLY A 29 -8.48 -13.78 -3.99
N MET A 30 -8.73 -12.49 -3.74
CA MET A 30 -9.84 -11.76 -4.33
C MET A 30 -9.58 -11.46 -5.81
N GLU A 31 -10.63 -11.53 -6.64
CA GLU A 31 -10.55 -11.21 -8.07
C GLU A 31 -10.23 -9.73 -8.32
N HIS A 32 -10.79 -8.87 -7.47
CA HIS A 32 -10.59 -7.42 -7.49
C HIS A 32 -10.24 -6.93 -6.07
N PRO A 33 -8.98 -7.10 -5.64
CA PRO A 33 -8.57 -6.71 -4.29
C PRO A 33 -8.61 -5.20 -4.11
N LEU A 34 -8.97 -4.78 -2.89
CA LEU A 34 -8.80 -3.41 -2.44
C LEU A 34 -7.41 -3.20 -1.83
N TYR A 35 -6.98 -1.94 -1.81
CA TYR A 35 -5.75 -1.50 -1.18
C TYR A 35 -6.06 -0.42 -0.16
N VAL A 36 -5.16 -0.22 0.79
CA VAL A 36 -5.26 0.84 1.78
C VAL A 36 -4.24 1.91 1.45
N TYR A 37 -4.69 3.17 1.43
CA TYR A 37 -3.83 4.33 1.55
C TYR A 37 -3.96 4.93 2.94
N GLU A 38 -2.82 5.07 3.63
CA GLU A 38 -2.71 5.73 4.93
C GLU A 38 -2.00 7.07 4.78
N GLU A 39 -2.50 8.09 5.48
CA GLU A 39 -1.87 9.39 5.63
C GLU A 39 -2.05 9.83 7.10
N GLY A 40 -0.99 9.68 7.89
CA GLY A 40 -1.05 9.94 9.33
C GLY A 40 -2.03 9.00 10.06
N SER A 41 -3.14 9.54 10.55
CA SER A 41 -4.19 8.75 11.24
C SER A 41 -5.37 8.37 10.33
N ALA A 42 -5.41 8.87 9.10
CA ALA A 42 -6.46 8.57 8.15
C ALA A 42 -6.12 7.35 7.32
N ARG A 43 -7.13 6.51 7.06
CA ARG A 43 -7.05 5.36 6.16
C ARG A 43 -8.21 5.40 5.19
N ARG A 44 -7.96 5.04 3.95
CA ARG A 44 -9.00 4.88 2.92
C ARG A 44 -8.74 3.65 2.06
N ASP A 45 -9.82 2.97 1.74
CA ASP A 45 -9.81 1.90 0.74
C ASP A 45 -9.75 2.55 -0.65
N ILE A 46 -8.88 2.01 -1.50
CA ILE A 46 -8.63 2.49 -2.86
C ILE A 46 -8.46 1.28 -3.79
N ASP A 47 -8.72 1.50 -5.08
CA ASP A 47 -8.49 0.46 -6.08
C ASP A 47 -7.02 0.40 -6.54
N LEU A 48 -6.68 -0.59 -7.38
CA LEU A 48 -5.33 -0.77 -7.90
C LEU A 48 -4.83 0.45 -8.69
N ASN A 49 -5.70 1.10 -9.48
CA ASN A 49 -5.31 2.21 -10.32
C ASN A 49 -4.93 3.43 -9.47
N GLU A 50 -5.73 3.72 -8.45
CA GLU A 50 -5.45 4.78 -7.49
C GLU A 50 -4.19 4.46 -6.67
N ALA A 51 -3.99 3.21 -6.25
CA ALA A 51 -2.78 2.79 -5.55
C ALA A 51 -1.51 3.03 -6.40
N LEU A 52 -1.52 2.59 -7.65
CA LEU A 52 -0.41 2.80 -8.58
C LEU A 52 -0.20 4.28 -8.91
N HIS A 53 -1.29 5.05 -8.98
CA HIS A 53 -1.23 6.50 -9.17
C HIS A 53 -0.51 7.18 -7.99
N LEU A 54 -0.97 6.94 -6.76
CA LEU A 54 -0.40 7.52 -5.54
C LEU A 54 1.07 7.14 -5.37
N ILE A 55 1.43 5.86 -5.56
CA ILE A 55 2.82 5.40 -5.51
C ILE A 55 3.70 6.19 -6.49
N ARG A 56 3.17 6.51 -7.69
CA ARG A 56 3.92 7.28 -8.69
C ARG A 56 4.03 8.76 -8.33
N VAL A 57 2.92 9.42 -7.99
CA VAL A 57 2.90 10.89 -7.82
C VAL A 57 3.50 11.34 -6.49
N ARG A 58 3.50 10.48 -5.47
CA ARG A 58 4.14 10.73 -4.17
C ARG A 58 5.56 10.15 -4.07
N ASP A 59 6.08 9.54 -5.13
CA ASP A 59 7.35 8.80 -5.14
C ASP A 59 7.49 7.77 -3.99
N LEU A 60 6.40 7.08 -3.65
CA LEU A 60 6.43 6.08 -2.57
C LEU A 60 7.32 4.90 -2.95
N ARG A 61 8.14 4.44 -2.00
CA ARG A 61 9.11 3.36 -2.22
C ARG A 61 8.80 2.18 -1.30
N PRO A 62 9.24 0.95 -1.65
CA PRO A 62 9.18 -0.16 -0.72
C PRO A 62 9.82 0.25 0.62
N THR A 63 9.07 0.09 1.71
CA THR A 63 9.47 0.62 3.02
C THR A 63 9.10 -0.34 4.16
N ILE A 64 9.38 0.08 5.39
CA ILE A 64 8.98 -0.60 6.61
C ILE A 64 7.91 0.26 7.28
N HIS A 65 6.68 -0.26 7.34
CA HIS A 65 5.59 0.37 8.06
C HIS A 65 5.82 0.22 9.58
N PRO A 66 5.57 1.26 10.40
CA PRO A 66 5.83 1.23 11.84
C PRO A 66 5.04 0.14 12.59
N LEU A 67 3.79 -0.12 12.18
CA LEU A 67 2.94 -1.18 12.74
C LEU A 67 3.09 -2.55 12.03
N LEU A 68 2.97 -2.59 10.71
CA LEU A 68 2.91 -3.83 9.92
C LEU A 68 4.29 -4.43 9.58
N GLY A 69 5.36 -3.64 9.67
CA GLY A 69 6.69 -4.10 9.27
C GLY A 69 6.90 -4.05 7.74
N ARG A 70 7.51 -5.10 7.17
CA ARG A 70 7.91 -5.13 5.74
C ARG A 70 6.80 -5.57 4.80
N THR A 71 5.84 -6.35 5.30
CA THR A 71 4.72 -6.87 4.53
C THR A 71 3.42 -6.66 5.29
N SER A 72 2.33 -6.45 4.55
CA SER A 72 0.97 -6.30 5.11
C SER A 72 0.20 -7.62 5.22
N CYS A 73 0.79 -8.71 4.71
CA CYS A 73 0.30 -10.07 4.80
C CYS A 73 1.41 -11.06 5.17
#